data_AF-A0A536E3Q4-F1
#
_entry.id   AF-A0A536E3Q4-F1
#
_cell.length_a   1.000
_cell.length_b   1.000
_cell.length_c   1.000
_cell.angle_alpha   90.00
_cell.angle_beta   90.00
_cell.angle_gamma   90.00
#
_symmetry.space_group_name_H-M   'P 1'
#
loop_
_entity.id
_entity.type
_entity.pdbx_description
1 polymer ?
#
loop_
_entity_poly.entity_id
_entity_poly.type
_entity_poly.pdbx_seq_one_letter_code
_entity_poly.pdbx_strand_id
1 'polypeptide(L)'
;MKGRIALSAGLALPLATAGVWLFVAGGSGDGKAPAVLLPPEPGIGQVVAASTARTATPLVSGCDGPSVDADFLASNQILSYYGNPHVPGMGILGELEPDELVARVREHAARYDQLNGARGVQPAFHIVYASAQPEAGQDGLHLQFLDKRTILRYLDLACKNGLLVFLDIQIGRSDVETEMRDILPYLEAPNVHVALDPEFAMAAGQVPGEDIGSLDAADVNAAQAMLEEFVERRGLPDKMLIVHQFTDGMITNRTLIDDYPRVRLVVDMDGVGPAEIKQVKFGWYAAPAEYSGIKLFFRQDPDLMGEQDVLGLDPDVIIYQ
;
A
#
# COMPACT_ATOMS: atom_id res chain seq x y z
N MET A 1 -4.96 70.72 -11.77
CA MET A 1 -5.84 70.72 -12.97
C MET A 1 -6.15 69.26 -13.29
N LYS A 2 -7.40 68.77 -13.27
CA LYS A 2 -8.46 68.82 -14.33
C LYS A 2 -8.03 68.08 -15.61
N GLY A 3 -8.75 67.11 -16.20
CA GLY A 3 -10.04 66.40 -15.89
C GLY A 3 -9.91 64.86 -15.98
N ARG A 4 -10.88 63.96 -15.71
CA ARG A 4 -12.31 63.81 -16.16
C ARG A 4 -12.41 63.76 -17.70
N ILE A 5 -13.07 62.81 -18.41
CA ILE A 5 -14.41 62.14 -18.35
C ILE A 5 -14.33 60.76 -19.11
N ALA A 6 -15.26 59.78 -19.12
CA ALA A 6 -16.02 58.98 -18.12
C ALA A 6 -17.06 58.03 -18.82
N LEU A 7 -17.43 56.88 -18.21
CA LEU A 7 -18.63 56.00 -18.48
C LEU A 7 -18.68 55.20 -19.84
N SER A 8 -19.45 54.10 -20.03
CA SER A 8 -20.28 53.22 -19.15
C SER A 8 -20.81 51.96 -19.89
N ALA A 9 -20.99 50.83 -19.17
CA ALA A 9 -21.99 49.77 -19.39
C ALA A 9 -21.98 48.85 -18.14
N GLY A 10 -23.07 48.20 -17.68
CA GLY A 10 -24.45 48.14 -18.16
C GLY A 10 -25.10 46.83 -17.67
N LEU A 11 -25.51 46.76 -16.41
CA LEU A 11 -26.01 45.54 -15.76
C LEU A 11 -27.56 45.49 -15.78
N ALA A 12 -28.15 44.36 -16.17
CA ALA A 12 -29.59 44.11 -16.04
C ALA A 12 -29.90 42.61 -15.83
N LEU A 13 -30.61 42.30 -14.74
CA LEU A 13 -31.28 41.01 -14.50
C LEU A 13 -32.66 40.98 -15.19
N PRO A 14 -33.23 39.79 -15.34
CA PRO A 14 -34.64 39.61 -15.00
C PRO A 14 -34.86 38.51 -13.95
N LEU A 15 -35.74 38.80 -12.98
CA LEU A 15 -36.40 37.78 -12.17
C LEU A 15 -37.51 37.11 -13.00
N ALA A 16 -37.75 35.83 -12.78
CA ALA A 16 -39.05 35.20 -13.00
C ALA A 16 -39.32 34.20 -11.87
N THR A 17 -40.43 34.39 -11.16
CA THR A 17 -40.87 33.59 -10.01
C THR A 17 -42.14 32.80 -10.34
N ALA A 18 -42.42 31.80 -9.49
CA ALA A 18 -43.63 30.98 -9.43
C ALA A 18 -43.83 29.93 -10.55
N GLY A 19 -44.41 28.76 -10.26
CA GLY A 19 -44.90 28.30 -8.96
C GLY A 19 -45.24 26.80 -8.92
N VAL A 20 -45.31 26.25 -7.71
CA VAL A 20 -45.68 24.86 -7.44
C VAL A 20 -47.17 24.66 -7.69
N TRP A 21 -47.53 23.56 -8.36
CA TRP A 21 -48.89 23.01 -8.32
C TRP A 21 -48.86 21.54 -7.94
N LEU A 22 -49.19 21.26 -6.68
CA LEU A 22 -49.73 19.97 -6.26
C LEU A 22 -51.24 20.02 -6.49
N PHE A 23 -51.82 18.96 -7.06
CA PHE A 23 -53.25 18.66 -6.89
C PHE A 23 -53.44 17.22 -6.46
N VAL A 24 -54.22 17.05 -5.40
CA VAL A 24 -54.60 15.76 -4.80
C VAL A 24 -55.89 15.25 -5.45
N ALA A 25 -56.04 13.92 -5.50
CA ALA A 25 -57.14 13.23 -6.15
C ALA A 25 -58.51 13.39 -5.46
N GLY A 26 -59.58 13.11 -6.20
CA GLY A 26 -60.90 12.81 -5.64
C GLY A 26 -61.99 12.58 -6.70
N GLY A 27 -62.75 11.48 -6.59
CA GLY A 27 -64.09 11.38 -7.19
C GLY A 27 -64.41 10.17 -8.09
N SER A 28 -64.85 9.07 -7.46
CA SER A 28 -66.11 8.34 -7.75
C SER A 28 -66.48 7.83 -9.17
N GLY A 29 -66.90 6.56 -9.26
CA GLY A 29 -67.91 6.11 -10.25
C GLY A 29 -67.72 4.72 -10.85
N ASP A 30 -68.72 3.85 -10.71
CA ASP A 30 -68.77 2.50 -11.31
C ASP A 30 -68.94 2.52 -12.84
N GLY A 31 -68.43 1.48 -13.53
CA GLY A 31 -68.84 1.17 -14.92
C GLY A 31 -67.89 0.26 -15.70
N LYS A 32 -68.27 -1.01 -15.91
CA LYS A 32 -67.57 -1.91 -16.85
C LYS A 32 -67.83 -1.54 -18.31
N ALA A 33 -66.79 -1.56 -19.15
CA ALA A 33 -66.69 -2.24 -20.47
C ALA A 33 -65.78 -1.47 -21.46
N PRO A 34 -65.29 -2.11 -22.55
CA PRO A 34 -64.95 -3.52 -22.74
C PRO A 34 -63.46 -3.71 -23.06
N ALA A 35 -63.00 -4.96 -23.18
CA ALA A 35 -61.65 -5.26 -23.68
C ALA A 35 -61.54 -4.96 -25.20
N VAL A 36 -60.48 -4.27 -25.59
CA VAL A 36 -60.03 -4.18 -26.99
C VAL A 36 -58.64 -4.82 -27.07
N LEU A 37 -58.49 -5.76 -27.99
CA LEU A 37 -57.29 -6.56 -28.16
C LEU A 37 -56.22 -5.75 -28.91
N LEU A 38 -55.05 -5.56 -28.30
CA LEU A 38 -53.83 -5.12 -28.98
C LEU A 38 -52.85 -6.31 -29.03
N PRO A 39 -52.07 -6.47 -30.13
CA PRO A 39 -51.18 -7.61 -30.31
C PRO A 39 -50.00 -7.57 -29.32
N PRO A 40 -49.38 -8.73 -29.01
CA PRO A 40 -48.29 -8.80 -28.05
C PRO A 40 -47.02 -8.11 -28.59
N GLU A 41 -46.47 -7.18 -27.81
CA GLU A 41 -45.13 -6.66 -28.08
C GLU A 41 -44.06 -7.72 -27.79
N PRO A 42 -42.98 -7.79 -28.58
CA PRO A 42 -41.92 -8.77 -28.39
C PRO A 42 -41.22 -8.55 -27.04
N GLY A 43 -41.00 -9.66 -26.32
CA GLY A 43 -40.64 -9.63 -24.91
C GLY A 43 -39.32 -8.91 -24.60
N ILE A 44 -39.28 -8.30 -23.42
CA ILE A 44 -38.06 -7.75 -22.82
C ILE A 44 -37.14 -8.91 -22.46
N GLY A 45 -36.30 -9.30 -23.42
CA GLY A 45 -35.16 -10.17 -23.15
C GLY A 45 -34.23 -9.47 -22.18
N GLN A 46 -33.94 -10.12 -21.05
CA GLN A 46 -32.91 -9.69 -20.12
C GLN A 46 -31.58 -9.59 -20.87
N VAL A 47 -31.13 -8.36 -21.16
CA VAL A 47 -29.78 -8.12 -21.66
C VAL A 47 -28.83 -8.27 -20.47
N VAL A 48 -28.47 -9.52 -20.17
CA VAL A 48 -27.37 -9.82 -19.27
C VAL A 48 -26.11 -9.34 -19.97
N ALA A 49 -25.71 -8.11 -19.67
CA ALA A 49 -24.46 -7.54 -20.14
C ALA A 49 -23.31 -8.32 -19.49
N ALA A 50 -22.87 -9.38 -20.16
CA ALA A 50 -21.67 -10.11 -19.80
C ALA A 50 -20.49 -9.14 -19.94
N SER A 51 -20.08 -8.55 -18.82
CA SER A 51 -18.87 -7.72 -18.75
C SER A 51 -17.67 -8.63 -18.93
N THR A 52 -17.29 -8.87 -20.19
CA THR A 52 -15.99 -9.47 -20.52
C THR A 52 -14.92 -8.42 -20.27
N ALA A 53 -14.61 -8.21 -18.99
CA ALA A 53 -13.36 -7.57 -18.60
C ALA A 53 -12.23 -8.38 -19.26
N ARG A 54 -11.57 -7.79 -20.25
CA ARG A 54 -10.34 -8.37 -20.79
C ARG A 54 -9.32 -8.30 -19.67
N THR A 55 -9.03 -9.43 -19.04
CA THR A 55 -7.91 -9.54 -18.10
C THR A 55 -6.67 -9.02 -18.81
N ALA A 56 -6.12 -7.91 -18.32
CA ALA A 56 -4.87 -7.40 -18.84
C ALA A 56 -3.79 -8.48 -18.67
N THR A 57 -2.84 -8.56 -19.61
CA THR A 57 -1.68 -9.44 -19.44
C THR A 57 -0.88 -8.95 -18.22
N PRO A 58 -0.54 -9.83 -17.25
CA PRO A 58 0.23 -9.43 -16.08
C PRO A 58 1.53 -8.75 -16.47
N LEU A 59 1.92 -7.70 -15.72
CA LEU A 59 3.19 -7.01 -15.97
C LEU A 59 4.40 -7.92 -15.73
N VAL A 60 4.24 -8.94 -14.88
CA VAL A 60 5.23 -9.98 -14.58
C VAL A 60 4.56 -11.34 -14.83
N SER A 61 4.49 -11.76 -16.10
CA SER A 61 3.88 -13.03 -16.48
C SER A 61 4.82 -14.22 -16.25
N GLY A 62 4.31 -15.30 -15.64
CA GLY A 62 5.05 -16.56 -15.49
C GLY A 62 6.06 -16.56 -14.35
N CYS A 63 5.82 -15.78 -13.30
CA CYS A 63 6.60 -15.88 -12.07
C CYS A 63 6.02 -16.90 -11.11
N ASP A 64 6.70 -18.03 -10.95
CA ASP A 64 6.40 -19.07 -9.95
C ASP A 64 7.23 -18.85 -8.66
N GLY A 65 7.37 -17.59 -8.24
CA GLY A 65 8.07 -17.20 -7.02
C GLY A 65 7.32 -17.62 -5.74
N PRO A 66 7.93 -17.47 -4.55
CA PRO A 66 7.32 -17.92 -3.30
C PRO A 66 5.95 -17.26 -3.08
N SER A 67 4.93 -18.07 -2.83
CA SER A 67 3.57 -17.61 -2.52
C SER A 67 3.31 -17.65 -1.02
N VAL A 68 2.55 -16.68 -0.53
CA VAL A 68 2.10 -16.60 0.86
C VAL A 68 0.71 -17.22 1.00
N ASP A 69 0.49 -17.89 2.12
CA ASP A 69 -0.80 -18.37 2.63
C ASP A 69 -0.95 -17.96 4.11
N ALA A 70 -1.99 -18.46 4.78
CA ALA A 70 -2.28 -18.15 6.18
C ALA A 70 -1.22 -18.69 7.18
N ASP A 71 -0.54 -19.80 6.86
CA ASP A 71 0.42 -20.45 7.76
C ASP A 71 1.89 -20.08 7.43
N PHE A 72 2.10 -19.25 6.41
CA PHE A 72 3.42 -18.90 5.88
C PHE A 72 4.37 -18.37 6.97
N LEU A 73 3.93 -17.39 7.77
CA LEU A 73 4.76 -16.79 8.83
C LEU A 73 4.92 -17.70 10.06
N ALA A 74 3.99 -18.64 10.29
CA ALA A 74 4.18 -19.68 11.31
C ALA A 74 5.30 -20.67 10.95
N SER A 75 5.57 -20.85 9.64
CA SER A 75 6.58 -21.78 9.13
C SER A 75 7.87 -21.09 8.65
N ASN A 76 7.85 -19.78 8.42
CA ASN A 76 8.95 -19.01 7.88
C ASN A 76 9.11 -17.68 8.63
N GLN A 77 10.35 -17.22 8.77
CA GLN A 77 10.68 -15.82 9.05
C GLN A 77 11.14 -15.17 7.74
N ILE A 78 10.95 -13.87 7.59
CA ILE A 78 11.40 -13.13 6.40
C ILE A 78 12.64 -12.33 6.74
N LEU A 79 13.66 -12.37 5.86
CA LEU A 79 14.81 -11.46 5.93
C LEU A 79 14.86 -10.62 4.65
N SER A 80 14.65 -9.31 4.76
CA SER A 80 14.62 -8.39 3.62
C SER A 80 15.79 -7.41 3.62
N TYR A 81 16.23 -7.02 2.43
CA TYR A 81 17.16 -5.92 2.21
C TYR A 81 16.41 -4.70 1.67
N TYR A 82 16.54 -3.55 2.35
CA TYR A 82 15.77 -2.33 2.12
C TYR A 82 16.50 -1.31 1.24
N GLY A 83 15.74 -0.53 0.47
CA GLY A 83 16.17 0.78 -0.04
C GLY A 83 15.72 1.13 -1.45
N ASN A 84 16.26 2.21 -1.97
CA ASN A 84 16.03 2.66 -3.35
C ASN A 84 17.22 2.26 -4.24
N PRO A 85 17.03 1.45 -5.31
CA PRO A 85 18.10 1.01 -6.21
C PRO A 85 18.95 2.10 -6.86
N HIS A 86 18.48 3.34 -6.93
CA HIS A 86 19.22 4.47 -7.51
C HIS A 86 19.88 5.39 -6.48
N VAL A 87 19.64 5.17 -5.18
CA VAL A 87 20.08 6.07 -4.10
C VAL A 87 20.82 5.29 -3.01
N PRO A 88 22.17 5.19 -3.07
CA PRO A 88 22.97 4.47 -2.08
C PRO A 88 22.80 4.95 -0.62
N GLY A 89 22.34 6.19 -0.43
CA GLY A 89 22.04 6.72 0.90
C GLY A 89 20.74 6.18 1.53
N MET A 90 19.86 5.55 0.76
CA MET A 90 18.55 5.06 1.19
C MET A 90 18.53 3.56 1.53
N GLY A 91 19.69 2.91 1.63
CA GLY A 91 19.82 1.53 2.08
C GLY A 91 20.57 0.62 1.11
N ILE A 92 20.92 -0.56 1.60
CA ILE A 92 21.76 -1.55 0.92
C ILE A 92 21.35 -1.86 -0.53
N LEU A 93 20.05 -1.80 -0.90
CA LEU A 93 19.61 -2.00 -2.28
C LEU A 93 20.18 -1.00 -3.30
N GLY A 94 20.56 0.20 -2.86
CA GLY A 94 21.21 1.22 -3.68
C GLY A 94 22.75 1.16 -3.65
N GLU A 95 23.35 0.31 -2.81
CA GLU A 95 24.81 0.27 -2.58
C GLU A 95 25.52 -0.83 -3.36
N LEU A 96 24.79 -1.86 -3.80
CA LEU A 96 25.35 -3.08 -4.36
C LEU A 96 24.68 -3.43 -5.70
N GLU A 97 25.44 -4.07 -6.58
CA GLU A 97 24.91 -4.54 -7.86
C GLU A 97 23.93 -5.72 -7.67
N PRO A 98 22.94 -5.90 -8.59
CA PRO A 98 21.88 -6.91 -8.50
C PRO A 98 22.30 -8.33 -8.10
N ASP A 99 23.34 -8.88 -8.74
CA ASP A 99 23.79 -10.25 -8.46
C ASP A 99 24.46 -10.37 -7.08
N GLU A 100 25.11 -9.29 -6.62
CA GLU A 100 25.71 -9.23 -5.28
C GLU A 100 24.64 -9.08 -4.19
N LEU A 101 23.57 -8.30 -4.45
CA LEU A 101 22.41 -8.21 -3.56
C LEU A 101 21.78 -9.59 -3.33
N VAL A 102 21.53 -10.35 -4.40
CA VAL A 102 21.01 -11.72 -4.32
C VAL A 102 21.95 -12.61 -3.51
N ALA A 103 23.26 -12.56 -3.78
CA ALA A 103 24.23 -13.39 -3.07
C ALA A 103 24.24 -13.06 -1.56
N ARG A 104 24.33 -11.78 -1.20
CA ARG A 104 24.42 -11.33 0.19
C ARG A 104 23.12 -11.55 0.98
N VAL A 105 21.95 -11.29 0.42
CA VAL A 105 20.66 -11.52 1.14
C VAL A 105 20.44 -13.00 1.40
N ARG A 106 20.80 -13.88 0.46
CA ARG A 106 20.70 -15.34 0.65
C ARG A 106 21.73 -15.87 1.64
N GLU A 107 22.95 -15.35 1.64
CA GLU A 107 23.96 -15.69 2.66
C GLU A 107 23.50 -15.25 4.06
N HIS A 108 22.92 -14.06 4.18
CA HIS A 108 22.40 -13.54 5.45
C HIS A 108 21.21 -14.36 5.95
N ALA A 109 20.22 -14.64 5.09
CA ALA A 109 19.12 -15.54 5.39
C ALA A 109 19.61 -16.92 5.85
N ALA A 110 20.63 -17.48 5.19
CA ALA A 110 21.22 -18.76 5.58
C ALA A 110 21.95 -18.74 6.94
N ARG A 111 22.42 -17.57 7.44
CA ARG A 111 22.93 -17.44 8.82
C ARG A 111 21.81 -17.46 9.84
N TYR A 112 20.70 -16.77 9.56
CA TYR A 112 19.49 -16.85 10.40
C TYR A 112 18.88 -18.26 10.39
N ASP A 113 18.78 -18.92 9.23
CA ASP A 113 18.20 -20.26 9.07
C ASP A 113 18.91 -21.32 9.93
N GLN A 114 20.23 -21.19 10.12
CA GLN A 114 21.02 -22.04 11.04
C GLN A 114 20.69 -21.85 12.53
N LEU A 115 20.02 -20.75 12.88
CA LEU A 115 19.67 -20.34 14.25
C LEU A 115 18.15 -20.38 14.51
N ASN A 116 17.32 -20.29 13.45
CA ASN A 116 15.86 -20.11 13.49
C ASN A 116 15.06 -21.39 13.84
N GLY A 117 15.74 -22.45 14.28
CA GLY A 117 15.14 -23.67 14.83
C GLY A 117 14.34 -24.48 13.80
N ALA A 118 13.02 -24.32 13.81
CA ALA A 118 12.09 -25.03 12.93
C ALA A 118 11.44 -24.14 11.86
N ARG A 119 11.56 -22.80 11.97
CA ARG A 119 11.12 -21.86 10.94
C ARG A 119 12.22 -21.77 9.88
N GLY A 120 11.85 -21.84 8.61
CA GLY A 120 12.77 -21.48 7.52
C GLY A 120 12.99 -19.97 7.45
N VAL A 121 13.98 -19.51 6.69
CA VAL A 121 14.14 -18.07 6.39
C VAL A 121 13.94 -17.79 4.90
N GLN A 122 12.90 -17.01 4.57
CA GLN A 122 12.62 -16.55 3.21
C GLN A 122 13.31 -15.20 2.94
N PRO A 123 14.33 -15.13 2.08
CA PRO A 123 14.96 -13.87 1.71
C PRO A 123 14.05 -13.00 0.81
N ALA A 124 14.19 -11.68 0.92
CA ALA A 124 13.35 -10.70 0.23
C ALA A 124 14.11 -9.41 -0.17
N PHE A 125 13.54 -8.64 -1.10
CA PHE A 125 13.89 -7.23 -1.32
C PHE A 125 12.75 -6.33 -0.85
N HIS A 126 13.07 -5.21 -0.22
CA HIS A 126 12.11 -4.21 0.27
C HIS A 126 12.42 -2.89 -0.44
N ILE A 127 11.72 -2.65 -1.55
CA ILE A 127 12.09 -1.66 -2.55
C ILE A 127 11.24 -0.40 -2.35
N VAL A 128 11.89 0.74 -2.09
CA VAL A 128 11.22 2.05 -2.08
C VAL A 128 10.71 2.35 -3.50
N TYR A 129 9.40 2.19 -3.69
CA TYR A 129 8.70 2.40 -4.96
C TYR A 129 8.30 3.87 -5.11
N ALA A 130 7.60 4.41 -4.11
CA ALA A 130 7.30 5.82 -3.99
C ALA A 130 8.21 6.39 -2.89
N SER A 131 9.07 7.35 -3.24
CA SER A 131 10.00 7.98 -2.32
C SER A 131 9.60 9.42 -2.06
N ALA A 132 9.42 9.77 -0.79
CA ALA A 132 9.06 11.12 -0.39
C ALA A 132 10.24 12.09 -0.56
N GLN A 133 9.94 13.31 -1.01
CA GLN A 133 10.90 14.33 -1.39
C GLN A 133 10.71 15.60 -0.54
N PRO A 134 11.78 16.28 -0.09
CA PRO A 134 11.65 17.56 0.59
C PRO A 134 11.08 18.63 -0.35
N GLU A 135 11.47 18.64 -1.64
CA GLU A 135 10.83 19.50 -2.64
C GLU A 135 9.53 18.91 -3.20
N ALA A 136 8.52 19.78 -3.35
CA ALA A 136 7.26 19.43 -4.03
C ALA A 136 7.47 19.22 -5.54
N GLY A 137 6.92 18.13 -6.07
CA GLY A 137 6.73 17.93 -7.51
C GLY A 137 5.73 18.91 -8.14
N GLN A 138 5.52 18.82 -9.45
CA GLN A 138 4.56 19.69 -10.17
C GLN A 138 3.09 19.46 -9.73
N ASP A 139 2.82 18.30 -9.17
CA ASP A 139 1.56 17.85 -8.58
C ASP A 139 1.38 18.31 -7.11
N GLY A 140 2.44 18.77 -6.45
CA GLY A 140 2.44 19.11 -5.03
C GLY A 140 2.53 17.92 -4.06
N LEU A 141 2.70 16.69 -4.57
CA LEU A 141 2.61 15.45 -3.77
C LEU A 141 3.87 15.14 -2.96
N HIS A 142 5.00 15.80 -3.23
CA HIS A 142 6.29 15.48 -2.62
C HIS A 142 6.75 14.02 -2.88
N LEU A 143 6.48 13.48 -4.08
CA LEU A 143 6.84 12.10 -4.44
C LEU A 143 7.80 12.03 -5.64
N GLN A 144 8.69 11.05 -5.59
CA GLN A 144 9.41 10.53 -6.75
C GLN A 144 9.20 9.01 -6.84
N PHE A 145 8.67 8.57 -7.97
CA PHE A 145 8.47 7.15 -8.26
C PHE A 145 9.70 6.52 -8.90
N LEU A 146 10.04 5.31 -8.47
CA LEU A 146 11.04 4.47 -9.12
C LEU A 146 10.56 4.11 -10.54
N ASP A 147 11.47 4.10 -11.52
CA ASP A 147 11.07 3.94 -12.92
C ASP A 147 10.63 2.49 -13.22
N LYS A 148 9.56 2.33 -14.00
CA LYS A 148 8.96 1.01 -14.33
C LYS A 148 9.96 -0.01 -14.86
N ARG A 149 10.99 0.40 -15.60
CA ARG A 149 12.02 -0.52 -16.09
C ARG A 149 12.89 -1.05 -14.94
N THR A 150 13.20 -0.23 -13.94
CA THR A 150 13.91 -0.65 -12.73
C THR A 150 13.03 -1.54 -11.84
N ILE A 151 11.74 -1.23 -11.61
CA ILE A 151 10.83 -2.16 -10.91
C ILE A 151 10.86 -3.53 -11.59
N LEU A 152 10.55 -3.58 -12.89
CA LEU A 152 10.48 -4.85 -13.62
C LEU A 152 11.81 -5.62 -13.63
N ARG A 153 12.97 -4.93 -13.59
CA ARG A 153 14.29 -5.57 -13.42
C ARG A 153 14.39 -6.27 -12.06
N TYR A 154 13.98 -5.62 -10.97
CA TYR A 154 14.06 -6.22 -9.64
C TYR A 154 13.00 -7.30 -9.40
N LEU A 155 11.80 -7.18 -9.98
CA LEU A 155 10.77 -8.23 -9.91
C LEU A 155 11.22 -9.50 -10.65
N ASP A 156 11.81 -9.36 -11.86
CA ASP A 156 12.39 -10.47 -12.62
C ASP A 156 13.58 -11.12 -11.89
N LEU A 157 14.48 -10.30 -11.32
CA LEU A 157 15.61 -10.75 -10.50
C LEU A 157 15.15 -11.53 -9.25
N ALA A 158 14.19 -10.99 -8.51
CA ALA A 158 13.62 -11.63 -7.33
C ALA A 158 12.95 -12.95 -7.70
N CYS A 159 12.13 -12.95 -8.75
CA CYS A 159 11.45 -14.14 -9.24
C CYS A 159 12.43 -15.28 -9.58
N LYS A 160 13.47 -14.99 -10.38
CA LYS A 160 14.50 -15.96 -10.80
C LYS A 160 15.29 -16.57 -9.64
N ASN A 161 15.35 -15.88 -8.50
CA ASN A 161 16.13 -16.28 -7.33
C ASN A 161 15.26 -16.74 -6.15
N GLY A 162 13.95 -16.87 -6.35
CA GLY A 162 13.01 -17.30 -5.32
C GLY A 162 12.93 -16.34 -4.13
N LEU A 163 13.00 -15.02 -4.40
CA LEU A 163 12.90 -13.96 -3.39
C LEU A 163 11.48 -13.40 -3.34
N LEU A 164 11.04 -12.96 -2.16
CA LEU A 164 9.89 -12.06 -2.03
C LEU A 164 10.28 -10.62 -2.40
N VAL A 165 9.29 -9.79 -2.72
CA VAL A 165 9.46 -8.35 -2.90
C VAL A 165 8.38 -7.60 -2.14
N PHE A 166 8.76 -6.60 -1.36
CA PHE A 166 7.86 -5.58 -0.83
C PHE A 166 8.04 -4.31 -1.65
N LEU A 167 6.94 -3.75 -2.15
CA LEU A 167 6.91 -2.41 -2.74
C LEU A 167 6.52 -1.43 -1.64
N ASP A 168 7.48 -0.58 -1.28
CA ASP A 168 7.40 0.35 -0.17
C ASP A 168 6.94 1.72 -0.65
N ILE A 169 5.93 2.25 0.03
CA ILE A 169 5.25 3.50 -0.33
C ILE A 169 5.41 4.50 0.82
N GLN A 170 6.30 5.47 0.59
CA GLN A 170 6.34 6.72 1.33
C GLN A 170 5.24 7.62 0.73
N ILE A 171 4.17 7.91 1.49
CA ILE A 171 2.90 8.45 0.95
C ILE A 171 3.00 9.90 0.45
N GLY A 172 3.95 10.69 0.95
CA GLY A 172 4.03 12.12 0.65
C GLY A 172 2.73 12.83 1.05
N ARG A 173 2.24 13.74 0.21
CA ARG A 173 0.91 14.37 0.34
C ARG A 173 -0.18 13.70 -0.52
N SER A 174 0.02 12.44 -0.89
CA SER A 174 -0.99 11.61 -1.57
C SER A 174 -1.92 10.93 -0.56
N ASP A 175 -2.69 9.95 -1.02
CA ASP A 175 -3.52 9.08 -0.18
C ASP A 175 -3.23 7.60 -0.46
N VAL A 176 -3.46 6.75 0.55
CA VAL A 176 -3.15 5.30 0.48
C VAL A 176 -3.89 4.62 -0.68
N GLU A 177 -5.15 4.96 -0.96
CA GLU A 177 -5.88 4.30 -2.04
C GLU A 177 -5.31 4.65 -3.43
N THR A 178 -4.87 5.90 -3.62
CA THR A 178 -4.24 6.37 -4.85
C THR A 178 -2.91 5.66 -5.09
N GLU A 179 -2.01 5.66 -4.11
CA GLU A 179 -0.69 5.00 -4.26
C GLU A 179 -0.82 3.47 -4.41
N MET A 180 -1.76 2.85 -3.70
CA MET A 180 -2.04 1.42 -3.82
C MET A 180 -2.52 1.04 -5.24
N ARG A 181 -3.38 1.86 -5.88
CA ARG A 181 -3.89 1.59 -7.24
C ARG A 181 -2.77 1.47 -8.26
N ASP A 182 -1.73 2.29 -8.14
CA ASP A 182 -0.61 2.32 -9.09
C ASP A 182 0.31 1.09 -8.96
N ILE A 183 0.38 0.46 -7.78
CA ILE A 183 1.16 -0.77 -7.59
C ILE A 183 0.39 -2.08 -7.82
N LEU A 184 -0.96 -2.09 -7.79
CA LEU A 184 -1.76 -3.30 -8.02
C LEU A 184 -1.31 -4.14 -9.24
N PRO A 185 -0.94 -3.56 -10.41
CA PRO A 185 -0.50 -4.34 -11.57
C PRO A 185 0.81 -5.13 -11.37
N TYR A 186 1.63 -4.78 -10.36
CA TYR A 186 2.82 -5.56 -9.97
C TYR A 186 2.48 -6.67 -8.98
N LEU A 187 1.45 -6.48 -8.14
CA LEU A 187 0.96 -7.46 -7.17
C LEU A 187 0.24 -8.66 -7.80
N GLU A 188 0.06 -8.68 -9.13
CA GLU A 188 -0.35 -9.88 -9.87
C GLU A 188 0.70 -11.01 -9.80
N ALA A 189 1.96 -10.69 -9.49
CA ALA A 189 2.98 -11.70 -9.18
C ALA A 189 2.79 -12.22 -7.73
N PRO A 190 2.92 -13.55 -7.50
CA PRO A 190 2.57 -14.16 -6.21
C PRO A 190 3.47 -13.67 -5.06
N ASN A 191 4.75 -13.45 -5.36
CA ASN A 191 5.83 -13.09 -4.45
C ASN A 191 5.99 -11.59 -4.20
N VAL A 192 5.04 -10.76 -4.67
CA VAL A 192 5.10 -9.30 -4.52
C VAL A 192 4.02 -8.84 -3.53
N HIS A 193 4.44 -8.00 -2.59
CA HIS A 193 3.72 -7.55 -1.40
C HIS A 193 3.90 -6.04 -1.21
N VAL A 194 3.33 -5.48 -0.15
CA VAL A 194 3.30 -4.02 0.08
C VAL A 194 3.94 -3.68 1.42
N ALA A 195 4.62 -2.54 1.47
CA ALA A 195 4.92 -1.83 2.70
C ALA A 195 4.41 -0.38 2.63
N LEU A 196 3.91 0.15 3.75
CA LEU A 196 3.53 1.54 3.91
C LEU A 196 4.43 2.17 4.96
N ASP A 197 4.86 3.40 4.69
CA ASP A 197 5.78 4.14 5.54
C ASP A 197 5.11 5.42 6.09
N PRO A 198 4.46 5.35 7.28
CA PRO A 198 3.64 6.45 7.80
C PRO A 198 4.43 7.70 8.18
N GLU A 199 5.75 7.62 8.42
CA GLU A 199 6.53 8.83 8.73
C GLU A 199 6.51 9.83 7.57
N PHE A 200 6.23 9.36 6.35
CA PHE A 200 6.13 10.17 5.15
C PHE A 200 4.69 10.51 4.73
N ALA A 201 3.67 10.13 5.51
CA ALA A 201 2.27 10.50 5.26
C ALA A 201 1.97 11.92 5.76
N MET A 202 2.09 12.90 4.86
CA MET A 202 2.09 14.33 5.14
C MET A 202 0.70 14.96 5.01
N ALA A 203 0.25 15.66 6.05
CA ALA A 203 -0.90 16.56 5.93
C ALA A 203 -0.59 17.80 5.08
N ALA A 204 -1.65 18.54 4.73
CA ALA A 204 -1.53 19.79 3.96
C ALA A 204 -0.62 20.82 4.66
N GLY A 205 0.53 21.10 4.04
CA GLY A 205 1.53 22.04 4.53
C GLY A 205 2.75 21.39 5.20
N GLN A 206 2.70 20.11 5.57
CA GLN A 206 3.84 19.38 6.13
C GLN A 206 4.84 18.95 5.05
N VAL A 207 6.12 18.82 5.41
CA VAL A 207 7.22 18.51 4.48
C VAL A 207 7.98 17.24 4.90
N PRO A 208 8.14 16.24 4.01
CA PRO A 208 8.91 15.03 4.31
C PRO A 208 10.32 15.33 4.84
N GLY A 209 10.67 14.72 5.97
CA GLY A 209 11.98 14.89 6.62
C GLY A 209 12.13 16.16 7.48
N GLU A 210 11.16 17.08 7.44
CA GLU A 210 11.01 18.16 8.43
C GLU A 210 9.92 17.80 9.46
N ASP A 211 8.80 17.25 8.97
CA ASP A 211 7.69 16.71 9.74
C ASP A 211 7.74 15.18 9.81
N ILE A 212 7.15 14.60 10.87
CA ILE A 212 6.80 13.17 10.94
C ILE A 212 5.30 13.05 10.67
N GLY A 213 4.98 12.19 9.70
CA GLY A 213 3.62 11.89 9.25
C GLY A 213 2.85 10.91 10.12
N SER A 214 1.63 10.61 9.68
CA SER A 214 0.71 9.69 10.32
C SER A 214 -0.20 9.03 9.29
N LEU A 215 -0.48 7.74 9.48
CA LEU A 215 -1.65 7.07 8.90
C LEU A 215 -2.62 6.70 10.02
N ASP A 216 -3.92 6.70 9.73
CA ASP A 216 -4.92 6.18 10.65
C ASP A 216 -5.15 4.69 10.44
N ALA A 217 -5.74 4.02 11.44
CA ALA A 217 -6.29 2.68 11.27
C ALA A 217 -7.24 2.58 10.05
N ALA A 218 -7.99 3.63 9.75
CA ALA A 218 -8.82 3.70 8.53
C ALA A 218 -7.99 3.58 7.23
N ASP A 219 -6.80 4.18 7.17
CA ASP A 219 -5.93 4.13 5.99
C ASP A 219 -5.28 2.73 5.85
N VAL A 220 -4.87 2.13 6.97
CA VAL A 220 -4.38 0.74 7.00
C VAL A 220 -5.47 -0.22 6.54
N ASN A 221 -6.70 -0.08 7.06
CA ASN A 221 -7.83 -0.92 6.66
C ASN A 221 -8.21 -0.70 5.19
N ALA A 222 -8.05 0.51 4.63
CA ALA A 222 -8.24 0.76 3.21
C ALA A 222 -7.22 -0.03 2.35
N ALA A 223 -5.94 -0.02 2.72
CA ALA A 223 -4.93 -0.84 2.04
C ALA A 223 -5.23 -2.34 2.14
N GLN A 224 -5.59 -2.84 3.32
CA GLN A 224 -5.95 -4.25 3.52
C GLN A 224 -7.19 -4.64 2.68
N ALA A 225 -8.25 -3.83 2.69
CA ALA A 225 -9.46 -4.07 1.90
C ALA A 225 -9.18 -4.09 0.38
N MET A 226 -8.30 -3.19 -0.10
CA MET A 226 -7.88 -3.19 -1.51
C MET A 226 -7.09 -4.45 -1.88
N LEU A 227 -6.21 -4.94 -1.00
CA LEU A 227 -5.46 -6.17 -1.21
C LEU A 227 -6.38 -7.40 -1.21
N GLU A 228 -7.25 -7.54 -0.21
CA GLU A 228 -8.26 -8.59 -0.09
C GLU A 228 -9.11 -8.67 -1.39
N GLU A 229 -9.76 -7.56 -1.75
CA GLU A 229 -10.64 -7.49 -2.92
C GLU A 229 -9.86 -7.74 -4.23
N PHE A 230 -8.60 -7.30 -4.34
CA PHE A 230 -7.74 -7.57 -5.50
C PHE A 230 -7.36 -9.05 -5.60
N VAL A 231 -6.94 -9.67 -4.50
CA VAL A 231 -6.57 -11.09 -4.40
C VAL A 231 -7.76 -11.98 -4.74
N GLU A 232 -8.95 -11.69 -4.19
CA GLU A 232 -10.19 -12.42 -4.51
C GLU A 232 -10.56 -12.32 -5.99
N ARG A 233 -10.67 -11.09 -6.54
CA ARG A 233 -11.09 -10.87 -7.94
C ARG A 233 -10.13 -11.47 -8.97
N ARG A 234 -8.85 -11.62 -8.63
CA ARG A 234 -7.82 -12.15 -9.52
C ARG A 234 -7.46 -13.61 -9.25
N GLY A 235 -7.96 -14.22 -8.17
CA GLY A 235 -7.64 -15.59 -7.79
C GLY A 235 -6.17 -15.78 -7.41
N LEU A 236 -5.57 -14.78 -6.77
CA LEU A 236 -4.15 -14.78 -6.38
C LEU A 236 -3.93 -15.48 -5.01
N PRO A 237 -2.68 -15.82 -4.66
CA PRO A 237 -2.28 -16.09 -3.28
C PRO A 237 -2.38 -14.84 -2.41
N ASP A 238 -2.30 -15.05 -1.10
CA ASP A 238 -2.41 -14.02 -0.08
C ASP A 238 -1.30 -12.96 -0.24
N LYS A 239 -1.47 -11.83 0.45
CA LYS A 239 -0.52 -10.70 0.41
C LYS A 239 -0.11 -10.31 1.82
N MET A 240 1.14 -9.90 1.99
CA MET A 240 1.58 -9.21 3.19
C MET A 240 1.43 -7.71 3.02
N LEU A 241 1.10 -7.04 4.12
CA LEU A 241 1.16 -5.60 4.28
C LEU A 241 2.07 -5.31 5.48
N ILE A 242 3.22 -4.68 5.25
CA ILE A 242 4.07 -4.13 6.32
C ILE A 242 3.65 -2.68 6.56
N VAL A 243 3.57 -2.27 7.82
CA VAL A 243 3.39 -0.86 8.22
C VAL A 243 4.50 -0.50 9.21
N HIS A 244 5.33 0.48 8.84
CA HIS A 244 6.45 0.92 9.67
C HIS A 244 5.99 1.77 10.86
N GLN A 245 6.59 1.59 12.05
CA GLN A 245 6.30 2.37 13.25
C GLN A 245 7.49 2.44 14.23
N PHE A 246 7.92 3.67 14.58
CA PHE A 246 8.89 3.91 15.67
C PHE A 246 8.44 4.95 16.70
N THR A 247 7.24 5.53 16.55
CA THR A 247 6.63 6.47 17.51
C THR A 247 5.11 6.32 17.53
N ASP A 248 4.48 6.69 18.65
CA ASP A 248 3.04 6.53 18.89
C ASP A 248 2.18 7.19 17.79
N GLY A 249 2.62 8.35 17.30
CA GLY A 249 1.86 9.16 16.35
C GLY A 249 1.83 8.66 14.91
N MET A 250 2.66 7.67 14.53
CA MET A 250 2.71 7.17 13.15
C MET A 250 1.47 6.37 12.74
N ILE A 251 0.84 5.67 13.68
CA ILE A 251 -0.39 4.88 13.44
C ILE A 251 -1.46 5.34 14.43
N THR A 252 -2.34 6.25 14.02
CA THR A 252 -3.43 6.74 14.87
C THR A 252 -4.58 5.74 14.94
N ASN A 253 -5.27 5.72 16.08
CA ASN A 253 -6.41 4.82 16.35
C ASN A 253 -6.14 3.31 16.12
N ARG A 254 -4.88 2.87 16.21
CA ARG A 254 -4.40 1.49 15.93
C ARG A 254 -5.30 0.33 16.44
N THR A 255 -6.00 0.51 17.55
CA THR A 255 -6.96 -0.49 18.09
C THR A 255 -8.23 -0.68 17.24
N LEU A 256 -8.40 0.10 16.17
CA LEU A 256 -9.48 0.00 15.18
C LEU A 256 -9.00 -0.61 13.84
N ILE A 257 -7.77 -1.13 13.79
CA ILE A 257 -7.33 -1.94 12.65
C ILE A 257 -8.13 -3.26 12.66
N ASP A 258 -8.70 -3.60 11.51
CA ASP A 258 -9.50 -4.82 11.32
C ASP A 258 -8.64 -5.95 10.76
N ASP A 259 -9.02 -7.21 11.04
CA ASP A 259 -8.36 -8.42 10.49
C ASP A 259 -8.89 -8.74 9.08
N TYR A 260 -8.00 -9.01 8.12
CA TYR A 260 -8.35 -9.36 6.74
C TYR A 260 -7.85 -10.77 6.38
N PRO A 261 -8.72 -11.77 6.12
CA PRO A 261 -8.30 -13.18 6.02
C PRO A 261 -7.25 -13.50 4.95
N ARG A 262 -7.16 -12.74 3.86
CA ARG A 262 -6.18 -12.93 2.77
C ARG A 262 -5.00 -11.95 2.84
N VAL A 263 -4.91 -11.16 3.92
CA VAL A 263 -3.82 -10.21 4.18
C VAL A 263 -3.13 -10.56 5.50
N ARG A 264 -1.80 -10.68 5.49
CA ARG A 264 -0.99 -10.85 6.70
C ARG A 264 -0.42 -9.49 7.08
N LEU A 265 -0.89 -8.90 8.19
CA LEU A 265 -0.49 -7.55 8.61
C LEU A 265 0.71 -7.61 9.55
N VAL A 266 1.80 -6.95 9.17
CA VAL A 266 3.01 -6.83 9.96
C VAL A 266 3.18 -5.39 10.42
N VAL A 267 3.39 -5.15 11.72
CA VAL A 267 3.87 -3.84 12.21
C VAL A 267 5.37 -3.94 12.46
N ASP A 268 6.16 -3.13 11.75
CA ASP A 268 7.62 -3.14 11.81
C ASP A 268 8.18 -2.02 12.72
N MET A 269 9.14 -2.36 13.56
CA MET A 269 9.85 -1.39 14.39
C MET A 269 10.97 -0.70 13.58
N ASP A 270 10.62 0.41 12.94
CA ASP A 270 11.48 1.18 12.02
C ASP A 270 12.32 2.27 12.73
N GLY A 271 12.90 1.94 13.88
CA GLY A 271 13.59 2.92 14.73
C GLY A 271 15.11 2.83 14.63
N VAL A 272 15.79 3.85 14.08
CA VAL A 272 17.24 4.01 14.26
C VAL A 272 17.56 4.23 15.74
N GLY A 273 18.55 3.50 16.28
CA GLY A 273 19.05 3.78 17.63
C GLY A 273 19.74 2.61 18.32
N PRO A 274 20.09 2.76 19.61
CA PRO A 274 20.80 1.72 20.33
C PRO A 274 19.97 0.45 20.53
N ALA A 275 20.62 -0.72 20.54
CA ALA A 275 19.96 -2.04 20.65
C ALA A 275 18.93 -2.12 21.78
N GLU A 276 19.27 -1.65 22.98
CA GLU A 276 18.34 -1.63 24.14
C GLU A 276 17.06 -0.83 23.84
N ILE A 277 17.19 0.32 23.18
CA ILE A 277 16.04 1.17 22.80
C ILE A 277 15.21 0.50 21.71
N LYS A 278 15.85 -0.19 20.76
CA LYS A 278 15.16 -0.95 19.71
C LYS A 278 14.34 -2.11 20.30
N GLN A 279 14.90 -2.87 21.24
CA GLN A 279 14.19 -3.95 21.94
C GLN A 279 12.97 -3.43 22.71
N VAL A 280 13.12 -2.30 23.43
CA VAL A 280 12.00 -1.67 24.15
C VAL A 280 10.91 -1.20 23.18
N LYS A 281 11.27 -0.51 22.09
CA LYS A 281 10.32 -0.06 21.07
C LYS A 281 9.66 -1.22 20.32
N PHE A 282 10.37 -2.32 20.09
CA PHE A 282 9.80 -3.52 19.46
C PHE A 282 8.66 -4.08 20.33
N GLY A 283 8.87 -4.16 21.65
CA GLY A 283 7.84 -4.56 22.61
C GLY A 283 6.63 -3.62 22.70
N TRP A 284 6.77 -2.35 22.33
CA TRP A 284 5.68 -1.37 22.30
C TRP A 284 4.93 -1.33 20.96
N TYR A 285 5.66 -1.42 19.85
CA TYR A 285 5.10 -1.19 18.50
C TYR A 285 4.91 -2.49 17.71
N ALA A 286 5.92 -3.33 17.56
CA ALA A 286 5.81 -4.51 16.71
C ALA A 286 5.12 -5.69 17.41
N ALA A 287 5.60 -6.09 18.59
CA ALA A 287 5.14 -7.28 19.31
C ALA A 287 3.63 -7.33 19.64
N PRO A 288 2.88 -6.22 19.79
CA PRO A 288 1.43 -6.25 19.99
C PRO A 288 0.58 -6.37 18.71
N ALA A 289 1.17 -6.56 17.52
CA ALA A 289 0.44 -6.75 16.25
C ALA A 289 0.12 -8.24 15.97
N GLU A 290 -0.60 -8.51 14.87
CA GLU A 290 -0.82 -9.88 14.35
C GLU A 290 0.52 -10.57 14.06
N TYR A 291 1.39 -9.87 13.32
CA TYR A 291 2.78 -10.24 13.07
C TYR A 291 3.72 -9.06 13.30
N SER A 292 4.96 -9.35 13.66
CA SER A 292 5.93 -8.36 14.14
C SER A 292 7.14 -8.21 13.22
N GLY A 293 7.58 -6.98 12.98
CA GLY A 293 8.79 -6.66 12.24
C GLY A 293 9.85 -5.94 13.08
N ILE A 294 11.12 -6.10 12.73
CA ILE A 294 12.19 -5.22 13.20
C ILE A 294 13.13 -4.80 12.07
N LYS A 295 13.38 -3.49 11.96
CA LYS A 295 14.37 -2.92 11.04
C LYS A 295 15.70 -2.63 11.74
N LEU A 296 16.79 -2.92 11.06
CA LEU A 296 18.17 -2.86 11.52
C LEU A 296 19.00 -2.09 10.50
N PHE A 297 19.77 -1.10 10.95
CA PHE A 297 20.47 -0.17 10.08
C PHE A 297 21.98 -0.37 10.15
N PHE A 298 22.59 -0.86 9.06
CA PHE A 298 24.00 -1.30 9.06
C PHE A 298 25.02 -0.23 9.45
N ARG A 299 24.72 1.06 9.22
CA ARG A 299 25.62 2.19 9.52
C ARG A 299 25.10 3.15 10.57
N GLN A 300 23.80 3.11 10.88
CA GLN A 300 23.11 4.11 11.69
C GLN A 300 22.82 3.62 13.11
N ASP A 301 22.60 2.31 13.30
CA ASP A 301 22.52 1.73 14.65
C ASP A 301 23.93 1.67 15.27
N PRO A 302 24.18 2.30 16.43
CA PRO A 302 25.53 2.44 16.99
C PRO A 302 26.10 1.12 17.56
N ASP A 303 25.21 0.20 17.94
CA ASP A 303 25.46 -1.14 18.43
C ASP A 303 24.47 -2.12 17.77
N LEU A 304 24.58 -2.23 16.43
CA LEU A 304 23.77 -3.16 15.61
C LEU A 304 23.64 -4.55 16.26
N MET A 305 22.40 -4.99 16.47
CA MET A 305 22.08 -6.25 17.13
C MET A 305 22.64 -7.46 16.35
N GLY A 306 23.22 -8.43 17.07
CA GLY A 306 23.66 -9.70 16.48
C GLY A 306 22.49 -10.62 16.14
N GLU A 307 22.68 -11.60 15.25
CA GLU A 307 21.57 -12.47 14.80
C GLU A 307 20.85 -13.19 15.95
N GLN A 308 21.56 -13.57 17.03
CA GLN A 308 20.96 -14.19 18.21
C GLN A 308 20.12 -13.22 19.05
N ASP A 309 20.50 -11.94 19.14
CA ASP A 309 19.74 -10.94 19.90
C ASP A 309 18.45 -10.58 19.17
N VAL A 310 18.49 -10.53 17.83
CA VAL A 310 17.32 -10.32 16.97
C VAL A 310 16.35 -11.51 17.07
N LEU A 311 16.85 -12.74 16.98
CA LEU A 311 16.04 -13.94 17.19
C LEU A 311 15.49 -14.05 18.62
N GLY A 312 16.15 -13.45 19.61
CA GLY A 312 15.64 -13.33 20.99
C GLY A 312 14.37 -12.50 21.13
N LEU A 313 14.01 -11.69 20.11
CA LEU A 313 12.74 -10.96 20.04
C LEU A 313 11.61 -11.74 19.33
N ASP A 314 11.93 -12.87 18.67
CA ASP A 314 11.01 -13.68 17.83
C ASP A 314 10.21 -12.87 16.78
N PRO A 315 10.85 -12.02 15.95
CA PRO A 315 10.15 -11.28 14.89
C PRO A 315 9.72 -12.20 13.74
N ASP A 316 8.70 -11.80 13.00
CA ASP A 316 8.27 -12.45 11.76
C ASP A 316 9.01 -11.93 10.54
N VAL A 317 9.35 -10.64 10.56
CA VAL A 317 10.08 -9.95 9.50
C VAL A 317 11.30 -9.23 10.07
N ILE A 318 12.46 -9.43 9.45
CA ILE A 318 13.71 -8.75 9.77
C ILE A 318 14.13 -7.96 8.54
N ILE A 319 14.27 -6.64 8.69
CA ILE A 319 14.54 -5.72 7.59
C ILE A 319 15.93 -5.11 7.81
N TYR A 320 16.81 -5.19 6.83
CA TYR A 320 18.16 -4.63 6.89
C TYR A 320 18.33 -3.47 5.90
N GLN A 321 18.75 -2.30 6.40
CA GLN A 321 18.97 -1.07 5.62
C GLN A 321 20.44 -0.64 5.63
#